data_AF-A0A969X3W1-F1
#
_entry.id   AF-A0A969X3W1-F1
#
_cell.length_a   1.000
_cell.length_b   1.000
_cell.length_c   1.000
_cell.angle_alpha   90.00
_cell.angle_beta   90.00
_cell.angle_gamma   90.00
#
_symmetry.space_group_name_H-M   'P 1'
#
loop_
_entity.id
_entity.type
_entity.pdbx_description
1 polymer ?
#
loop_
_entity_poly.entity_id
_entity_poly.type
_entity_poly.pdbx_seq_one_letter_code
_entity_poly.pdbx_strand_id
1 'polypeptide(L)'
;MKTIIRLSILIIFLFFTLNSCKKINTEMTVIKNCTGIYIKNYNKSYRVCNYNLLDNYENGDKIRVLVKKIENCTIECSISNCMLVYPSNGWVEILEIK
;
A
#
# COMPACT_ATOMS: atom_id res chain seq x y z
N MET A 1 -21.32 40.43 16.56
CA MET A 1 -21.78 39.33 15.66
C MET A 1 -20.87 39.10 14.45
N LYS A 2 -20.53 40.11 13.64
CA LYS A 2 -19.69 39.93 12.43
C LYS A 2 -18.28 39.38 12.71
N THR A 3 -17.68 39.73 13.85
CA THR A 3 -16.37 39.21 14.32
C THR A 3 -16.43 37.73 14.73
N ILE A 4 -17.52 37.29 15.34
CA ILE A 4 -17.74 35.88 15.73
C ILE A 4 -17.92 35.01 14.47
N ILE A 5 -18.67 35.51 13.48
CA ILE A 5 -18.87 34.81 12.19
C ILE A 5 -17.54 34.67 11.43
N ARG A 6 -16.68 35.70 11.43
CA ARG A 6 -15.33 35.63 10.83
C ARG A 6 -14.43 34.60 11.53
N LEU A 7 -14.54 34.47 12.85
CA LEU A 7 -13.78 33.49 13.62
C LEU A 7 -14.22 32.05 13.31
N SER A 8 -15.53 31.82 13.17
CA SER A 8 -16.08 30.51 12.82
C SER A 8 -15.67 30.02 11.43
N ILE A 9 -15.57 30.92 10.44
CA ILE A 9 -15.13 30.59 9.07
C ILE A 9 -13.65 30.15 9.06
N LEU A 10 -12.81 30.79 9.88
CA LEU A 10 -11.38 30.46 10.00
C LEU A 10 -11.17 29.04 10.58
N ILE A 11 -12.01 28.66 11.55
CA ILE A 11 -11.96 27.34 12.21
C ILE A 11 -12.39 26.23 11.26
N ILE A 12 -13.40 26.47 10.41
CA ILE A 12 -13.88 25.48 9.43
C ILE A 12 -12.83 25.21 8.35
N PHE A 13 -12.05 26.22 7.95
CA PHE A 13 -10.99 26.05 6.96
C PHE A 13 -9.80 25.20 7.49
N LEU A 14 -9.57 25.23 8.81
CA LEU A 14 -8.50 24.45 9.45
C LEU A 14 -8.78 22.93 9.40
N PHE A 15 -10.05 22.52 9.41
CA PHE A 15 -10.45 21.10 9.41
C PHE A 15 -10.28 20.39 8.06
N PHE A 16 -10.17 21.12 6.94
CA PHE A 16 -10.10 20.51 5.60
C PHE A 16 -8.70 20.06 5.15
N THR A 17 -7.65 20.27 5.96
CA THR A 17 -6.26 20.04 5.52
C THR A 17 -5.66 18.66 5.85
N LEU A 18 -6.43 17.73 6.44
CA LEU A 18 -5.89 16.46 6.95
C LEU A 18 -6.07 15.22 6.04
N ASN A 19 -6.19 15.39 4.72
CA ASN A 19 -6.10 14.24 3.80
C ASN A 19 -4.63 13.86 3.55
N SER A 20 -4.01 13.26 4.57
CA SER A 20 -2.64 12.75 4.49
C SER A 20 -2.60 11.41 3.75
N CYS A 21 -1.91 11.38 2.61
CA CYS A 21 -1.59 10.16 1.88
C CYS A 21 -0.71 9.26 2.77
N LYS A 22 -1.27 8.16 3.26
CA LYS A 22 -0.63 7.29 4.25
C LYS A 22 0.45 6.42 3.59
N LYS A 23 1.71 6.88 3.67
CA LYS A 23 2.89 6.06 3.33
C LYS A 23 3.19 5.09 4.47
N ILE A 24 3.48 3.83 4.15
CA ILE A 24 3.77 2.77 5.13
C ILE A 24 5.25 2.39 4.98
N ASN A 25 6.07 2.63 6.01
CA ASN A 25 7.47 2.22 6.10
C ASN A 25 7.61 1.13 7.18
N THR A 26 7.78 -0.12 6.79
CA THR A 26 7.70 -1.23 7.75
C THR A 26 8.38 -2.50 7.20
N GLU A 27 8.86 -3.34 8.10
CA GLU A 27 9.33 -4.68 7.76
C GLU A 27 8.15 -5.54 7.31
N MET A 28 8.28 -6.15 6.13
CA MET A 28 7.29 -7.04 5.55
C MET A 28 7.96 -8.29 5.01
N THR A 29 7.25 -9.42 5.06
CA THR A 29 7.65 -10.66 4.43
C THR A 29 7.22 -10.67 2.96
N VAL A 30 8.15 -10.97 2.06
CA VAL A 30 7.88 -11.26 0.65
C VAL A 30 7.16 -12.60 0.55
N ILE A 31 6.00 -12.61 -0.10
CA ILE A 31 5.26 -13.83 -0.39
C ILE A 31 5.14 -13.96 -1.90
N LYS A 32 5.76 -14.99 -2.47
CA LYS A 32 5.62 -15.37 -3.88
C LYS A 32 4.86 -16.69 -3.96
N ASN A 33 3.72 -16.68 -4.63
CA ASN A 33 2.91 -17.88 -4.85
C ASN A 33 2.26 -17.84 -6.23
N CYS A 34 1.53 -18.89 -6.60
CA CYS A 34 0.88 -18.98 -7.90
C CYS A 34 -0.36 -18.09 -8.08
N THR A 35 -0.64 -17.17 -7.16
CA THR A 35 -1.64 -16.10 -7.31
C THR A 35 -0.99 -14.73 -7.47
N GLY A 36 0.31 -14.59 -7.23
CA GLY A 36 1.07 -13.37 -7.43
C GLY A 36 2.15 -13.14 -6.39
N ILE A 37 2.64 -11.90 -6.35
CA ILE A 37 3.67 -11.45 -5.40
C ILE A 37 3.05 -10.44 -4.43
N TYR A 38 3.31 -10.66 -3.15
CA TYR A 38 2.73 -9.90 -2.04
C TYR A 38 3.82 -9.50 -1.05
N ILE A 39 3.51 -8.46 -0.29
CA ILE A 39 4.22 -8.12 0.94
C ILE A 39 3.25 -8.24 2.11
N LYS A 40 3.67 -8.92 3.17
CA LYS A 40 2.83 -9.24 4.32
C LYS A 40 3.46 -8.73 5.61
N ASN A 41 2.65 -8.10 6.46
CA ASN A 41 3.03 -7.83 7.85
C ASN A 41 1.87 -8.18 8.78
N TYR A 42 2.15 -8.94 9.85
CA TYR A 42 1.20 -9.44 10.85
C TYR A 42 -0.11 -9.94 10.22
N ASN A 43 -1.13 -9.06 10.16
CA ASN A 43 -2.48 -9.37 9.70
C ASN A 43 -2.84 -8.77 8.34
N LYS A 44 -1.90 -8.12 7.65
CA LYS A 44 -2.17 -7.48 6.35
C LYS A 44 -1.27 -8.03 5.28
N SER A 45 -1.87 -8.36 4.15
CA SER A 45 -1.20 -8.80 2.94
C SER A 45 -1.56 -7.86 1.81
N TYR A 46 -0.58 -7.36 1.07
CA TYR A 46 -0.82 -6.44 -0.05
C TYR A 46 -0.22 -7.01 -1.31
N ARG A 47 -0.99 -6.99 -2.40
CA ARG A 47 -0.49 -7.42 -3.71
C ARG A 47 0.35 -6.30 -4.31
N VAL A 48 1.55 -6.63 -4.74
CA VAL A 48 2.52 -5.66 -5.24
C VAL A 48 2.29 -5.44 -6.74
N CYS A 49 2.10 -4.18 -7.14
CA CYS A 49 1.86 -3.83 -8.55
C CYS A 49 3.15 -3.84 -9.38
N ASN A 50 4.19 -3.16 -8.89
CA ASN A 50 5.55 -3.18 -9.46
C ASN A 50 6.36 -4.36 -8.90
N TYR A 51 5.84 -5.56 -9.10
CA TYR A 51 6.35 -6.79 -8.49
C TYR A 51 7.78 -7.16 -8.92
N ASN A 52 8.23 -6.65 -10.07
CA ASN A 52 9.59 -6.82 -10.60
C ASN A 52 10.67 -6.28 -9.65
N LEU A 53 10.35 -5.32 -8.79
CA LEU A 53 11.29 -4.84 -7.75
C LEU A 53 11.64 -5.93 -6.72
N LEU A 54 10.85 -7.00 -6.68
CA LEU A 54 11.04 -8.12 -5.77
C LEU A 54 11.67 -9.34 -6.44
N ASP A 55 12.14 -9.25 -7.69
CA ASP A 55 12.67 -10.40 -8.44
C ASP A 55 13.87 -11.05 -7.75
N ASN A 56 14.76 -10.23 -7.16
CA ASN A 56 15.96 -10.68 -6.44
C ASN A 56 15.70 -11.15 -5.01
N TYR A 57 14.45 -11.13 -4.53
CA TYR A 57 14.08 -11.57 -3.19
C TYR A 57 13.36 -12.91 -3.24
N GLU A 58 13.64 -13.78 -2.30
CA GLU A 58 13.00 -15.09 -2.21
C GLU A 58 11.67 -15.04 -1.44
N ASN A 59 10.85 -16.08 -1.62
CA ASN A 59 9.65 -16.24 -0.82
C ASN A 59 10.02 -16.47 0.65
N GLY A 60 9.52 -15.62 1.55
CA GLY A 60 9.83 -15.66 2.97
C GLY A 60 10.83 -14.57 3.41
N ASP A 61 11.47 -13.88 2.48
CA ASP A 61 12.42 -12.80 2.81
C ASP A 61 11.74 -11.68 3.59
N LYS A 62 12.44 -11.15 4.59
CA LYS A 62 12.01 -9.97 5.33
C LYS A 62 12.72 -8.75 4.79
N ILE A 63 11.94 -7.79 4.30
CA ILE A 63 12.44 -6.55 3.71
C ILE A 63 11.79 -5.35 4.37
N ARG A 64 12.53 -4.25 4.50
CA ARG A 64 11.96 -2.98 4.94
C ARG A 64 11.57 -2.18 3.71
N VAL A 65 10.27 -1.96 3.54
CA VAL A 65 9.72 -1.32 2.34
C VAL A 65 8.90 -0.10 2.68
N LEU A 66 9.01 0.91 1.83
CA LEU A 66 8.11 2.04 1.76
C LEU A 66 7.09 1.79 0.65
N VAL A 67 5.80 1.79 0.99
CA VAL A 67 4.74 1.54 0.00
C VAL A 67 3.64 2.59 0.00
N LYS A 68 3.00 2.74 -1.15
CA LYS A 68 1.78 3.53 -1.38
C LYS A 68 0.64 2.60 -1.76
N LYS A 69 -0.52 2.77 -1.12
CA LYS A 69 -1.74 2.08 -1.55
C LYS A 69 -2.28 2.68 -2.84
N ILE A 70 -2.73 1.83 -3.74
CA ILE A 70 -3.35 2.21 -5.00
C ILE A 70 -4.68 1.47 -5.17
N GLU A 71 -5.61 2.05 -5.91
CA GLU A 71 -6.92 1.44 -6.15
C GLU A 71 -6.82 0.28 -7.14
N ASN A 72 -6.12 0.50 -8.25
CA ASN A 72 -5.95 -0.45 -9.33
C ASN A 72 -4.47 -0.57 -9.72
N CYS A 73 -4.09 -1.75 -10.20
CA CYS A 73 -2.80 -1.99 -10.81
C CYS A 73 -2.97 -2.12 -12.32
N THR A 74 -2.21 -1.35 -13.09
CA THR A 74 -2.23 -1.38 -14.56
C THR A 74 -1.27 -2.42 -15.14
N ILE A 75 -0.43 -3.01 -14.30
CA ILE A 75 0.56 -4.02 -14.70
C ILE A 75 -0.10 -5.39 -14.56
N GLU A 76 -0.11 -6.16 -15.65
CA GLU A 76 -0.53 -7.55 -15.59
C GLU A 76 0.52 -8.38 -14.84
N CYS A 77 0.09 -9.04 -13.76
CA CYS A 77 0.91 -10.02 -13.06
C CYS A 77 0.67 -11.39 -13.72
N SER A 78 1.69 -11.90 -14.41
CA SER A 78 1.64 -13.14 -15.20
C SER A 78 1.64 -14.44 -14.38
N ILE A 79 1.55 -14.36 -13.05
CA ILE A 79 1.81 -15.49 -12.14
C ILE A 79 0.53 -16.31 -11.82
N SER A 80 -0.63 -15.95 -12.35
CA SER A 80 -1.93 -16.57 -12.01
C SER A 80 -2.16 -17.93 -12.71
N ASN A 81 -1.57 -19.00 -12.19
CA ASN A 81 -1.73 -20.36 -12.72
C ASN A 81 -2.57 -21.29 -11.83
N CYS A 82 -3.05 -20.83 -10.68
CA CYS A 82 -3.80 -21.65 -9.73
C CYS A 82 -5.26 -21.19 -9.56
N MET A 83 -6.17 -22.16 -9.36
CA MET A 83 -7.61 -21.96 -9.18
C MET A 83 -8.00 -21.39 -7.79
N LEU A 84 -7.02 -21.03 -6.96
CA LEU A 84 -7.20 -20.60 -5.57
C LEU A 84 -7.01 -19.08 -5.42
N VAL A 85 -7.80 -18.46 -4.56
CA VAL A 85 -7.70 -17.03 -4.23
C VAL A 85 -6.83 -16.86 -2.98
N TYR A 86 -5.81 -16.01 -3.05
CA TYR A 86 -5.02 -15.62 -1.89
C TYR A 86 -5.57 -14.33 -1.24
N PRO A 87 -5.73 -14.26 0.09
CA PRO A 87 -6.25 -13.07 0.76
C PRO A 87 -5.36 -11.85 0.54
N SER A 88 -5.97 -10.74 0.12
CA SER A 88 -5.29 -9.46 -0.10
C SER A 88 -6.10 -8.29 0.44
N ASN A 89 -5.41 -7.32 1.04
CA ASN A 89 -5.95 -6.06 1.53
C ASN A 89 -5.87 -4.93 0.48
N GLY A 90 -5.71 -5.30 -0.79
CA GLY A 90 -5.65 -4.39 -1.93
C GLY A 90 -4.26 -4.32 -2.57
N TRP A 91 -4.11 -3.34 -3.46
CA TRP A 91 -2.88 -3.13 -4.23
C TRP A 91 -1.97 -2.10 -3.57
N VAL A 92 -0.67 -2.34 -3.71
CA VAL A 92 0.36 -1.38 -3.32
C VAL A 92 1.43 -1.26 -4.40
N GLU A 93 2.04 -0.09 -4.43
CA GLU A 93 3.24 0.19 -5.21
C GLU A 93 4.40 0.39 -4.22
N ILE A 94 5.50 -0.30 -4.46
CA ILE A 94 6.75 -0.12 -3.70
C ILE A 94 7.41 1.17 -4.18
N LEU A 95 7.66 2.09 -3.24
CA LEU A 95 8.37 3.33 -3.48
C LEU A 95 9.86 3.19 -3.19
N GLU A 96 10.23 2.36 -2.21
CA GLU A 96 11.61 2.19 -1.74
C GLU A 96 11.77 0.82 -1.04
N ILE A 97 12.93 0.20 -1.20
CA ILE A 97 13.36 -0.98 -0.42
C ILE A 97 14.68 -0.59 0.28
N LYS A 98 14.77 -0.84 1.59
CA LYS A 98 15.92 -0.50 2.45
C LYS A 98 16.66 -1.73 2.94
#